data_AF-A0A7C1AI34-F1
#
_entry.id   AF-A0A7C1AI34-F1
#
_cell.length_a   1.000
_cell.length_b   1.000
_cell.length_c   1.000
_cell.angle_alpha   90.00
_cell.angle_beta   90.00
_cell.angle_gamma   90.00
#
_symmetry.space_group_name_H-M   'P 1'
#
loop_
_entity.id
_entity.type
_entity.pdbx_description
1 polymer ?
#
loop_
_entity_poly.entity_id
_entity_poly.type
_entity_poly.pdbx_seq_one_letter_code
_entity_poly.pdbx_strand_id
1 'polypeptide(L)'
;MFLKLGFLTPTVYTICFLVGIAGGIYGIGGGSIVAPFFIAIIGLPVYTVAGAALMGTFVTSVAGVFFYHLLARFYINLSVAPDWHLGILFGLGGILGMYLGARTQKYVPAKYIKAMLCVCVLFVAGKYLIGFFI
;
A
#
# COMPACT_ATOMS: atom_id res chain seq x y z
N MET A 1 23.37 1.00 -14.49
CA MET A 1 21.98 0.77 -14.02
C MET A 1 21.25 2.08 -13.68
N PHE A 2 21.83 2.96 -12.86
CA PHE A 2 21.31 4.32 -12.62
C PHE A 2 21.29 5.24 -13.87
N LEU A 3 22.13 4.97 -14.88
CA LEU A 3 22.24 5.77 -16.10
C LEU A 3 21.01 5.74 -17.04
N LYS A 4 20.13 4.72 -16.94
CA LYS A 4 18.87 4.68 -17.71
C LYS A 4 17.76 5.54 -17.10
N LEU A 5 17.86 5.87 -15.81
CA LEU A 5 16.90 6.75 -15.13
C LEU A 5 17.10 8.22 -15.51
N GLY A 6 18.31 8.65 -15.85
CA GLY A 6 18.60 10.07 -16.15
C GLY A 6 17.84 10.66 -17.34
N PHE A 7 17.47 9.84 -18.33
CA PHE A 7 16.64 10.25 -19.48
C PHE A 7 15.13 10.02 -19.26
N LEU A 8 14.74 9.26 -18.22
CA LEU A 8 13.34 8.96 -17.86
C LEU A 8 12.85 9.70 -16.61
N THR A 9 13.69 10.48 -15.94
CA THR A 9 13.39 11.23 -14.71
C THR A 9 12.07 12.02 -14.76
N PRO A 10 11.76 12.81 -15.81
CA PRO A 10 10.48 13.52 -15.86
C PRO A 10 9.29 12.56 -15.97
N THR A 11 9.37 11.54 -16.83
CA THR A 11 8.32 10.53 -17.01
C THR A 11 8.04 9.78 -15.71
N VAL A 12 9.11 9.38 -15.01
CA VAL A 12 9.03 8.70 -13.72
C VAL A 12 8.36 9.58 -12.66
N TYR A 13 8.70 10.87 -12.62
CA TYR A 13 8.07 11.82 -11.70
C TYR A 13 6.57 11.96 -11.99
N THR A 14 6.18 12.12 -13.26
CA THR A 14 4.77 12.22 -13.66
C THR A 14 3.97 10.97 -13.28
N ILE A 15 4.53 9.78 -13.51
CA ILE A 15 3.87 8.52 -13.16
C ILE A 15 3.74 8.39 -11.65
N CYS A 16 4.81 8.63 -10.88
CA CYS A 16 4.75 8.61 -9.43
C CYS A 16 3.76 9.63 -8.86
N PHE A 17 3.63 10.80 -9.49
CA PHE A 17 2.66 11.82 -9.11
C PHE A 17 1.22 11.34 -9.35
N LEU A 18 0.90 10.82 -10.53
CA LEU A 18 -0.44 10.29 -10.85
C LEU A 18 -0.80 9.09 -9.98
N VAL A 19 0.14 8.17 -9.77
CA VAL A 19 -0.05 7.01 -8.91
C VAL A 19 -0.19 7.44 -7.44
N GLY A 20 0.52 8.48 -7.01
CA GLY A 20 0.38 9.08 -5.69
C GLY A 20 -1.02 9.66 -5.46
N ILE A 21 -1.58 10.36 -6.45
CA ILE A 21 -2.96 10.87 -6.41
C ILE A 21 -3.95 9.70 -6.32
N ALA A 22 -3.87 8.73 -7.22
CA ALA A 22 -4.77 7.59 -7.22
C ALA A 22 -4.67 6.78 -5.90
N GLY A 23 -3.46 6.43 -5.48
CA GLY A 23 -3.20 5.70 -4.25
C GLY A 23 -3.60 6.45 -2.98
N GLY A 24 -3.55 7.79 -3.01
CA GLY A 24 -4.04 8.66 -1.94
C GLY A 24 -5.56 8.70 -1.86
N ILE A 25 -6.26 8.86 -3.00
CA ILE A 25 -7.74 8.88 -3.05
C ILE A 25 -8.32 7.55 -2.56
N TYR A 26 -7.76 6.42 -3.01
CA TYR A 26 -8.23 5.10 -2.60
C TYR A 26 -7.74 4.68 -1.20
N GLY A 27 -6.82 5.45 -0.57
CA GLY A 27 -6.28 5.15 0.75
C GLY A 27 -5.42 3.87 0.80
N ILE A 28 -5.01 3.32 -0.34
CA ILE A 28 -4.20 2.09 -0.41
C ILE A 28 -2.73 2.39 -0.08
N GLY A 29 -2.29 3.65 -0.25
CA GLY A 29 -0.89 4.03 -0.19
C GLY A 29 -0.17 3.64 -1.49
N GLY A 30 0.42 4.62 -2.17
CA GLY A 30 0.87 4.48 -3.57
C GLY A 30 1.89 3.37 -3.85
N GLY A 31 2.59 2.84 -2.83
CA GLY A 31 3.61 1.80 -2.98
C GLY A 31 3.10 0.47 -3.55
N SER A 32 1.83 0.13 -3.31
CA SER A 32 1.19 -1.08 -3.86
C SER A 32 1.11 -1.07 -5.39
N ILE A 33 0.98 0.12 -6.00
CA ILE A 33 0.90 0.33 -7.45
C ILE A 33 2.31 0.61 -8.01
N VAL A 34 3.10 1.41 -7.29
CA VAL A 34 4.45 1.80 -7.69
C VAL A 34 5.40 0.59 -7.77
N ALA A 35 5.33 -0.35 -6.82
CA ALA A 35 6.21 -1.51 -6.78
C ALA A 35 6.11 -2.41 -8.03
N PRO A 36 4.93 -2.95 -8.42
CA PRO A 36 4.82 -3.75 -9.63
C PRO A 36 5.14 -2.96 -10.90
N PHE A 37 4.85 -1.66 -10.95
CA PHE A 37 5.19 -0.80 -12.09
C PHE A 37 6.70 -0.77 -12.35
N PHE A 38 7.51 -0.44 -11.35
CA PHE A 38 8.96 -0.36 -11.51
C PHE A 38 9.64 -1.73 -11.70
N ILE A 39 9.10 -2.78 -11.08
CA ILE A 39 9.67 -4.13 -11.18
C ILE A 39 9.32 -4.76 -12.53
N ALA A 40 8.04 -4.73 -12.94
CA ALA A 40 7.58 -5.44 -14.13
C ALA A 40 7.84 -4.68 -15.44
N ILE A 41 7.72 -3.35 -15.45
CA ILE A 41 7.85 -2.55 -16.68
C ILE A 41 9.27 -2.02 -16.86
N ILE A 42 9.88 -1.50 -15.79
CA ILE A 42 11.21 -0.88 -15.85
C ILE A 42 12.33 -1.90 -15.56
N GLY A 43 12.01 -3.04 -14.94
CA GLY A 43 12.97 -4.11 -14.66
C GLY A 43 13.94 -3.77 -13.52
N LEU A 44 13.55 -2.86 -12.62
CA LEU A 44 14.36 -2.53 -11.46
C LEU A 44 14.37 -3.67 -10.44
N PRO A 45 15.48 -3.86 -9.72
CA PRO A 45 15.59 -4.96 -8.79
C PRO A 45 14.75 -4.66 -7.54
N VAL A 46 14.08 -5.70 -7.05
CA VAL A 46 13.07 -5.59 -5.98
C VAL A 46 13.64 -4.92 -4.73
N TYR A 47 14.91 -5.18 -4.38
CA TYR A 47 15.54 -4.61 -3.19
C TYR A 47 15.67 -3.08 -3.23
N THR A 48 15.77 -2.48 -4.42
CA THR A 48 15.84 -1.01 -4.56
C THR A 48 14.46 -0.37 -4.51
N VAL A 49 13.45 -1.02 -5.10
CA VAL A 49 12.08 -0.49 -5.21
C VAL A 49 11.32 -0.65 -3.90
N ALA A 50 11.53 -1.76 -3.18
CA ALA A 50 10.77 -2.08 -1.98
C ALA A 50 10.84 -0.98 -0.91
N GLY A 51 12.04 -0.48 -0.61
CA GLY A 51 12.22 0.60 0.37
C GLY A 51 11.56 1.92 -0.06
N ALA A 52 11.71 2.30 -1.33
CA ALA A 52 11.10 3.51 -1.86
C ALA A 52 9.56 3.45 -1.85
N ALA A 53 8.99 2.30 -2.22
CA ALA A 53 7.55 2.07 -2.19
C ALA A 53 6.98 2.12 -0.76
N LEU A 54 7.66 1.49 0.20
CA LEU A 54 7.29 1.52 1.63
C LEU A 54 7.35 2.94 2.20
N MET A 55 8.40 3.70 1.89
CA MET A 55 8.51 5.10 2.33
C MET A 55 7.39 5.94 1.71
N GLY A 56 7.06 5.73 0.43
CA GLY A 56 5.93 6.37 -0.23
C GLY A 56 4.61 6.11 0.50
N THR A 57 4.31 4.83 0.80
CA THR A 57 3.10 4.47 1.57
C THR A 57 3.07 5.12 2.95
N PHE A 58 4.20 5.14 3.66
CA PHE A 58 4.31 5.70 4.99
C PHE A 58 4.01 7.21 4.98
N VAL A 59 4.64 7.96 4.08
CA VAL A 59 4.41 9.41 3.95
C VAL A 59 2.95 9.70 3.59
N THR A 60 2.35 8.95 2.66
CA THR A 60 0.93 9.14 2.32
C THR A 60 0.00 8.83 3.47
N SER A 61 0.31 7.83 4.30
CA SER A 61 -0.50 7.50 5.48
C SER A 61 -0.39 8.56 6.57
N VAL A 62 0.82 9.06 6.84
CA VAL A 62 1.02 10.16 7.81
C VAL A 62 0.30 11.42 7.35
N ALA A 63 0.42 11.78 6.07
CA ALA A 63 -0.30 12.90 5.48
C ALA A 63 -1.82 12.69 5.60
N GLY A 64 -2.32 11.49 5.29
CA GLY A 64 -3.73 11.13 5.44
C GLY A 64 -4.24 11.35 6.86
N VAL A 65 -3.59 10.75 7.87
CA VAL A 65 -3.98 10.91 9.28
C VAL A 65 -3.94 12.38 9.70
N PHE A 66 -2.91 13.12 9.28
CA PHE A 66 -2.78 14.55 9.58
C PHE A 66 -3.94 15.38 8.99
N PHE A 67 -4.25 15.19 7.70
CA PHE A 67 -5.35 15.90 7.05
C PHE A 67 -6.72 15.51 7.62
N TYR A 68 -6.96 14.23 7.90
CA TYR A 68 -8.21 13.78 8.53
C TYR A 68 -8.37 14.35 9.94
N HIS A 69 -7.28 14.43 10.71
CA HIS A 69 -7.30 15.06 12.04
C HIS A 69 -7.56 16.58 11.97
N LEU A 70 -6.97 17.26 10.99
CA LEU A 70 -7.21 18.69 10.75
C LEU A 70 -8.67 18.93 10.32
N LEU A 71 -9.20 18.14 9.40
CA LEU A 71 -10.58 18.23 8.92
C LEU A 71 -11.59 17.98 10.05
N ALA A 72 -11.31 17.03 10.93
CA ALA A 72 -12.14 16.78 12.11
C ALA A 72 -12.25 18.00 13.06
N ARG A 73 -11.27 18.91 13.04
CA ARG A 73 -11.32 20.17 13.81
C ARG A 73 -12.29 21.20 13.22
N PHE A 74 -12.45 21.20 11.89
CA PHE A 74 -13.30 22.15 11.16
C PHE A 74 -14.73 21.62 10.94
N TYR A 75 -14.93 20.30 10.88
CA TYR A 75 -16.23 19.67 10.62
C TYR A 75 -16.69 18.81 11.80
N ILE A 76 -17.28 19.45 12.83
CA ILE A 76 -17.71 18.81 14.09
C ILE A 76 -18.93 17.86 13.91
N ASN A 77 -19.73 18.05 12.84
CA ASN A 77 -20.97 17.30 12.59
C ASN A 77 -20.82 16.08 11.68
N LEU A 78 -19.63 15.80 11.16
CA LEU A 78 -19.37 14.63 10.31
C LEU A 78 -18.38 13.71 11.04
N SER A 79 -18.64 12.40 11.07
CA SER A 79 -17.72 11.36 11.58
C SER A 79 -16.49 11.21 10.66
N VAL A 80 -15.71 12.28 10.52
CA VAL A 80 -14.44 12.34 9.78
C VAL A 80 -13.24 12.17 10.73
N ALA A 81 -13.51 12.09 12.03
CA ALA A 81 -12.46 11.85 13.01
C ALA A 81 -11.83 10.47 12.79
N PRO A 82 -10.50 10.37 12.71
CA PRO A 82 -9.83 9.07 12.65
C PRO A 82 -10.12 8.28 13.93
N ASP A 83 -10.64 7.06 13.78
CA ASP A 83 -10.87 6.13 14.87
C ASP A 83 -9.55 5.62 15.43
N TRP A 84 -9.01 6.34 16.43
CA TRP A 84 -7.73 6.00 17.06
C TRP A 84 -7.69 4.59 17.65
N HIS A 85 -8.83 4.09 18.15
CA HIS A 85 -8.91 2.71 18.65
C HIS A 85 -8.68 1.68 17.54
N LEU A 86 -9.39 1.79 16.40
CA LEU A 86 -9.17 0.91 15.26
C LEU A 86 -7.77 1.10 14.67
N GLY A 87 -7.30 2.34 14.56
CA GLY A 87 -5.95 2.65 14.07
C GLY A 87 -4.84 1.97 14.88
N ILE A 88 -4.93 2.00 16.22
CA ILE A 88 -3.97 1.33 17.10
C ILE A 88 -4.08 -0.20 16.98
N LEU A 89 -5.31 -0.74 16.95
CA LEU A 89 -5.56 -2.18 16.78
C LEU A 89 -4.98 -2.70 15.46
N PHE A 90 -5.25 -2.03 14.35
CA PHE A 90 -4.70 -2.39 13.05
C PHE A 90 -3.19 -2.15 12.96
N GLY A 91 -2.67 -1.09 13.58
CA GLY A 91 -1.23 -0.80 13.63
C GLY A 91 -0.46 -1.89 14.36
N LEU A 92 -0.88 -2.24 15.59
CA LEU A 92 -0.27 -3.31 16.38
C LEU A 92 -0.43 -4.67 15.70
N GLY A 93 -1.63 -4.99 15.22
CA GLY A 93 -1.90 -6.22 14.48
C GLY A 93 -1.04 -6.34 13.22
N GLY A 94 -0.86 -5.24 12.48
CA GLY A 94 -0.02 -5.16 11.29
C GLY A 94 1.46 -5.38 11.59
N ILE A 95 2.00 -4.76 12.65
CA ILE A 95 3.41 -4.93 13.06
C ILE A 95 3.66 -6.38 13.50
N LEU A 96 2.80 -6.93 14.36
CA LEU A 96 2.93 -8.32 14.82
C LEU A 96 2.81 -9.31 13.67
N GLY A 97 1.81 -9.13 12.80
CA GLY A 97 1.58 -9.96 11.62
C GLY A 97 2.74 -9.90 10.62
N MET A 98 3.27 -8.71 10.33
CA MET A 98 4.41 -8.54 9.44
C MET A 98 5.66 -9.20 10.00
N TYR A 99 5.95 -9.01 11.29
CA TYR A 99 7.14 -9.58 11.91
C TYR A 99 7.09 -11.11 11.95
N LEU A 100 5.96 -11.67 12.40
CA LEU A 100 5.75 -13.12 12.41
C LEU A 100 5.74 -13.70 10.99
N GLY A 101 5.11 -13.01 10.04
CA GLY A 101 5.09 -13.37 8.62
C GLY A 101 6.48 -13.41 8.01
N ALA A 102 7.28 -12.35 8.19
CA ALA A 102 8.65 -12.28 7.69
C ALA A 102 9.57 -13.34 8.31
N ARG A 103 9.37 -13.66 9.61
CA ARG A 103 10.11 -14.73 10.29
C ARG A 103 9.73 -16.12 9.78
N THR A 104 8.43 -16.38 9.63
CA THR A 104 7.91 -17.67 9.15
C THR A 104 8.15 -17.89 7.66
N GLN A 105 8.29 -16.82 6.87
CA GLN A 105 8.59 -16.89 5.43
C GLN A 105 9.85 -17.70 5.11
N LYS A 106 10.84 -17.73 6.01
CA LYS A 106 12.07 -18.53 5.82
C LYS A 106 11.82 -20.05 5.90
N TYR A 107 10.78 -20.47 6.62
CA TYR A 107 10.48 -21.88 6.90
C TYR A 107 9.39 -22.46 5.99
N VAL A 108 8.66 -21.61 5.26
CA VAL A 108 7.53 -22.01 4.43
C VAL A 108 7.91 -21.94 2.94
N PRO A 109 7.67 -22.99 2.14
CA PRO A 109 7.94 -22.95 0.70
C PRO A 109 7.14 -21.87 -0.02
N ALA A 110 7.77 -21.16 -0.95
CA ALA A 110 7.16 -20.04 -1.68
C ALA A 110 5.83 -20.39 -2.40
N LYS A 111 5.63 -21.67 -2.77
CA LYS A 111 4.38 -22.14 -3.39
C LYS A 111 3.17 -21.96 -2.45
N TYR A 112 3.33 -22.25 -1.15
CA TYR A 112 2.24 -22.14 -0.18
C TYR A 112 1.91 -20.67 0.12
N ILE A 113 2.91 -19.80 0.23
CA ILE A 113 2.69 -18.36 0.44
C ILE A 113 1.92 -17.77 -0.75
N LYS A 114 2.31 -18.09 -1.99
CA LYS A 114 1.59 -17.65 -3.19
C LYS A 114 0.15 -18.19 -3.23
N ALA A 115 -0.04 -19.47 -2.89
CA ALA A 115 -1.37 -20.08 -2.86
C ALA A 115 -2.28 -19.40 -1.82
N MET A 116 -1.77 -19.16 -0.60
CA MET A 116 -2.50 -18.45 0.45
C MET A 116 -2.91 -17.04 0.00
N LEU A 117 -1.97 -16.25 -0.55
CA LEU A 117 -2.28 -14.92 -1.09
C LEU A 117 -3.35 -14.96 -2.19
N CYS A 118 -3.23 -15.92 -3.11
CA CYS A 118 -4.21 -16.11 -4.18
C CYS A 118 -5.60 -16.40 -3.63
N VAL A 119 -5.71 -17.32 -2.66
CA VAL A 119 -6.99 -17.63 -1.99
C VAL A 119 -7.56 -16.41 -1.27
N CYS A 120 -6.76 -15.66 -0.51
CA CYS A 120 -7.22 -14.45 0.16
C CYS A 120 -7.75 -13.40 -0.82
N VAL A 121 -7.02 -13.13 -1.91
CA VAL A 121 -7.43 -12.14 -2.92
C VAL A 121 -8.71 -12.59 -3.64
N LEU A 122 -8.78 -13.85 -4.08
CA LEU A 122 -9.96 -14.40 -4.74
C LEU A 122 -11.18 -14.41 -3.81
N PHE A 123 -10.98 -14.71 -2.52
CA PHE A 123 -12.04 -14.67 -1.54
C PHE A 123 -12.62 -13.25 -1.38
N VAL A 124 -11.76 -12.24 -1.22
CA VAL A 124 -12.20 -10.83 -1.12
C VAL A 124 -12.90 -10.39 -2.41
N ALA A 125 -12.31 -10.69 -3.57
CA ALA A 125 -12.90 -10.37 -4.87
C ALA A 125 -14.28 -11.02 -5.05
N GLY A 126 -14.41 -12.31 -4.70
CA GLY A 126 -15.68 -13.03 -4.73
C GLY A 126 -16.72 -12.43 -3.78
N LYS A 127 -16.32 -12.08 -2.55
CA LYS A 127 -17.21 -11.42 -1.56
C LYS A 127 -17.75 -10.09 -2.08
N TYR A 128 -16.92 -9.29 -2.75
CA TYR A 128 -17.33 -8.02 -3.34
C TYR A 128 -18.25 -8.21 -4.55
N LEU A 129 -17.96 -9.19 -5.42
CA LEU A 129 -18.81 -9.50 -6.57
C LEU A 129 -20.19 -10.01 -6.14
N ILE A 130 -20.25 -10.95 -5.20
CA ILE A 130 -21.52 -11.49 -4.70
C ILE A 130 -22.32 -10.40 -3.98
N GLY A 131 -21.65 -9.57 -3.18
CA GLY A 131 -22.27 -8.41 -2.52
C GLY A 131 -22.74 -7.30 -3.46
N PHE A 132 -22.40 -7.37 -4.75
CA PHE A 132 -22.95 -6.46 -5.77
C PHE A 132 -24.24 -7.01 -6.41
N PHE A 133 -24.43 -8.33 -6.43
CA PHE A 133 -25.62 -8.98 -7.00
C PHE A 133 -26.71 -9.27 -5.95
N ILE A 134 -26.37 -9.33 -4.66
CA ILE A 134 -27.30 -9.50 -3.53
C ILE A 134 -27.57 -8.15 -2.86
#